data_AF-A0A2V6D1Q0-F1
#
_entry.id   AF-A0A2V6D1Q0-F1
#
_cell.length_a   1.000
_cell.length_b   1.000
_cell.length_c   1.000
_cell.angle_alpha   90.00
_cell.angle_beta   90.00
_cell.angle_gamma   90.00
#
_symmetry.space_group_name_H-M   'P 1'
#
loop_
_entity.id
_entity.type
_entity.pdbx_description
1 polymer ?
#
loop_
_entity_poly.entity_id
_entity_poly.type
_entity_poly.pdbx_seq_one_letter_code
_entity_poly.pdbx_strand_id
1 'polypeptide(L)'
;GYDRVLSLTDDDGHAWLDEHQRRAEQLIYFFYALAGLSAVAIAIPIKWPRTSTSLVITTILLGATVLGMAGYVAYAGGKIRHREFRTEPPPKKTTEG
;
A
#
# COMPACT_ATOMS: atom_id res chain seq x y z
N GLY A 1 -12.62 10.67 -3.10
CA GLY A 1 -11.86 10.56 -1.83
C GLY A 1 -10.71 11.55 -1.85
N TYR A 2 -9.80 11.33 -2.79
CA TYR A 2 -8.71 12.25 -3.14
C TYR A 2 -9.12 13.74 -3.15
N ASP A 3 -10.15 14.15 -3.92
CA ASP A 3 -10.56 15.56 -4.02
C ASP A 3 -10.93 16.21 -2.69
N ARG A 4 -11.54 15.43 -1.79
CA ARG A 4 -11.87 15.89 -0.44
C ARG A 4 -10.60 16.11 0.38
N VAL A 5 -9.60 15.24 0.26
CA VAL A 5 -8.33 15.40 0.97
C VAL A 5 -7.51 16.54 0.37
N LEU A 6 -7.52 16.68 -0.96
CA LEU A 6 -6.87 17.76 -1.70
C LEU A 6 -7.36 19.15 -1.22
N SER A 7 -8.66 19.32 -0.99
CA SER A 7 -9.22 20.57 -0.48
C SER A 7 -8.81 20.93 0.97
N LEU A 8 -8.19 19.98 1.69
CA LEU A 8 -7.82 20.12 3.11
C LEU A 8 -6.31 20.24 3.33
N THR A 9 -5.52 20.35 2.28
CA THR A 9 -4.05 20.32 2.30
C THR A 9 -3.45 21.55 1.65
N ASP A 10 -2.21 21.87 2.03
CA ASP A 10 -1.41 22.90 1.38
C ASP A 10 -0.74 22.38 0.11
N ASP A 11 -0.11 23.27 -0.67
CA ASP A 11 0.49 22.93 -1.97
C ASP A 11 1.52 21.79 -1.89
N ASP A 12 2.31 21.76 -0.82
CA ASP A 12 3.26 20.65 -0.55
C ASP A 12 2.52 19.36 -0.19
N GLY A 13 1.43 19.46 0.56
CA GLY A 13 0.54 18.35 0.90
C GLY A 13 -0.15 17.74 -0.33
N HIS A 14 -0.41 18.53 -1.38
CA HIS A 14 -0.88 18.00 -2.67
C HIS A 14 0.15 17.08 -3.29
N ALA A 15 1.42 17.49 -3.35
CA ALA A 15 2.49 16.65 -3.92
C ALA A 15 2.67 15.33 -3.13
N TRP A 16 2.52 15.37 -1.80
CA TRP A 16 2.54 14.14 -0.98
C TRP A 16 1.29 13.27 -1.17
N LEU A 17 0.12 13.87 -1.44
CA LEU A 17 -1.11 13.14 -1.73
C LEU A 17 -1.01 12.41 -3.08
N ASP A 18 -0.48 13.08 -4.11
CA ASP A 18 -0.23 12.50 -5.43
C ASP A 18 0.72 11.31 -5.32
N GLU A 19 1.82 11.48 -4.59
CA GLU A 19 2.80 10.43 -4.41
C GLU A 19 2.24 9.24 -3.60
N HIS A 20 1.44 9.50 -2.57
CA HIS A 20 0.73 8.44 -1.84
C HIS A 20 -0.21 7.66 -2.76
N GLN A 21 -1.01 8.36 -3.57
CA GLN A 21 -1.93 7.73 -4.51
C GLN A 21 -1.16 6.92 -5.57
N ARG A 22 -0.14 7.50 -6.19
CA ARG A 22 0.71 6.83 -7.19
C ARG A 22 1.32 5.53 -6.65
N ARG A 23 1.85 5.56 -5.43
CA ARG A 23 2.39 4.36 -4.76
C ARG A 23 1.30 3.32 -4.48
N ALA A 24 0.14 3.77 -4.01
CA ALA A 24 -1.00 2.89 -3.75
C ALA A 24 -1.46 2.20 -5.03
N GLU A 25 -1.64 2.93 -6.12
CA GLU A 25 -2.06 2.40 -7.42
C GLU A 25 -1.03 1.40 -8.00
N GLN A 26 0.26 1.70 -7.89
CA GLN A 26 1.32 0.79 -8.34
C GLN A 26 1.35 -0.53 -7.56
N LEU A 27 0.98 -0.51 -6.28
CA LEU A 27 1.16 -1.64 -5.38
C LEU A 27 -0.15 -2.38 -5.05
N ILE A 28 -1.32 -1.85 -5.44
CA ILE A 28 -2.64 -2.38 -5.04
C ILE A 28 -2.83 -3.86 -5.38
N TYR A 29 -2.27 -4.32 -6.50
CA TYR A 29 -2.40 -5.71 -6.92
C TYR A 29 -1.71 -6.71 -5.98
N PHE A 30 -0.68 -6.30 -5.24
CA PHE A 30 -0.06 -7.16 -4.22
C PHE A 30 -1.01 -7.40 -3.04
N PHE A 31 -1.80 -6.39 -2.67
CA PHE A 31 -2.83 -6.54 -1.63
C PHE A 31 -3.93 -7.49 -2.08
N TYR A 32 -4.38 -7.39 -3.34
CA TYR A 32 -5.36 -8.34 -3.90
C TYR A 32 -4.80 -9.76 -4.04
N ALA A 33 -3.53 -9.90 -4.44
CA ALA A 33 -2.87 -11.19 -4.49
C ALA A 33 -2.79 -11.84 -3.10
N LEU A 34 -2.43 -11.07 -2.07
CA LEU A 34 -2.42 -11.56 -0.69
C LEU A 34 -3.82 -11.94 -0.20
N ALA A 35 -4.85 -11.14 -0.51
CA ALA A 35 -6.23 -11.45 -0.16
C ALA A 35 -6.70 -12.76 -0.82
N GLY A 36 -6.44 -12.92 -2.13
CA GLY A 36 -6.76 -14.14 -2.87
C GLY A 36 -6.00 -15.35 -2.33
N LEU A 37 -4.68 -15.22 -2.10
CA LEU A 37 -3.86 -16.27 -1.53
C LEU A 37 -4.34 -16.67 -0.13
N SER A 38 -4.75 -15.71 0.70
CA SER A 38 -5.28 -15.97 2.04
C SER A 38 -6.58 -16.78 1.96
N ALA A 39 -7.49 -16.42 1.05
CA ALA A 39 -8.72 -17.19 0.83
C ALA A 39 -8.43 -18.64 0.38
N VAL A 40 -7.46 -18.82 -0.53
CA VAL A 40 -6.99 -20.14 -0.98
C VAL A 40 -6.35 -20.93 0.17
N ALA A 41 -5.54 -20.27 1.00
CA ALA A 41 -4.89 -20.89 2.17
C ALA A 41 -5.90 -21.35 3.24
N ILE A 42 -7.06 -20.70 3.33
CA ILE A 42 -8.16 -21.15 4.20
C ILE A 42 -8.92 -22.33 3.58
N ALA A 43 -9.26 -22.24 2.28
CA ALA A 43 -10.17 -23.20 1.65
C ALA A 43 -9.50 -24.52 1.23
N ILE A 44 -8.30 -24.47 0.64
CA ILE A 44 -7.66 -25.64 0.03
C ILE A 44 -7.25 -26.72 1.04
N PRO A 45 -6.66 -26.39 2.21
CA PRO A 45 -6.24 -27.41 3.17
C PRO A 45 -7.39 -28.24 3.75
N ILE A 46 -8.64 -27.76 3.68
CA ILE A 46 -9.84 -28.50 4.14
C ILE A 46 -9.96 -29.83 3.39
N LYS A 47 -9.73 -29.82 2.07
CA LYS A 47 -9.82 -31.03 1.22
C LYS A 47 -8.46 -31.67 0.98
N TRP A 48 -7.38 -30.89 1.01
CA TRP A 48 -6.03 -31.37 0.73
C TRP A 48 -5.04 -30.90 1.81
N PRO A 49 -5.01 -31.54 2.99
CA PRO A 49 -4.24 -31.06 4.14
C PRO A 49 -2.73 -30.98 3.90
N ARG A 50 -2.19 -31.76 2.94
CA ARG A 50 -0.76 -31.75 2.57
C ARG A 50 -0.29 -30.40 2.00
N THR A 51 -1.19 -29.54 1.51
CA THR A 51 -0.82 -28.21 0.98
C THR A 51 -0.61 -27.16 2.07
N SER A 52 -1.02 -27.43 3.32
CA SER A 52 -1.11 -26.45 4.40
C SER A 52 0.23 -25.75 4.69
N THR A 53 1.31 -26.50 4.90
CA THR A 53 2.61 -25.92 5.24
C THR A 53 3.13 -24.99 4.15
N SER A 54 3.02 -25.38 2.88
CA SER A 54 3.46 -24.54 1.76
C SER A 54 2.62 -23.26 1.67
N LEU A 55 1.30 -23.37 1.78
CA LEU A 55 0.39 -22.22 1.71
C LEU A 55 0.63 -21.24 2.85
N VAL A 56 0.87 -21.73 4.08
CA VAL A 56 1.21 -20.89 5.23
C VAL A 56 2.51 -20.13 4.98
N ILE A 57 3.58 -20.82 4.58
CA ILE A 57 4.89 -20.19 4.33
C ILE A 57 4.76 -19.11 3.25
N THR A 58 4.13 -19.43 2.12
CA THR A 58 3.95 -18.48 1.02
C THR A 58 3.10 -17.27 1.46
N THR A 59 2.03 -17.49 2.22
CA THR A 59 1.16 -16.41 2.72
C THR A 59 1.91 -15.50 3.68
N ILE A 60 2.71 -16.05 4.60
CA ILE A 60 3.51 -15.26 5.56
C ILE A 60 4.54 -14.41 4.81
N LEU A 61 5.27 -14.99 3.85
CA LEU A 61 6.27 -14.27 3.08
C LEU A 61 5.65 -13.12 2.27
N LEU A 62 4.56 -13.39 1.54
CA LEU A 62 3.85 -12.35 0.80
C LEU A 62 3.26 -11.30 1.75
N GLY A 63 2.73 -11.71 2.90
CA GLY A 63 2.22 -10.82 3.94
C GLY A 63 3.28 -9.86 4.46
N ALA A 64 4.48 -10.34 4.75
CA ALA A 64 5.61 -9.51 5.17
C ALA A 64 6.01 -8.50 4.07
N THR A 65 6.03 -8.93 2.81
CA THR A 65 6.28 -8.03 1.67
C THR A 65 5.22 -6.93 1.54
N VAL A 66 3.93 -7.30 1.60
CA VAL A 66 2.81 -6.35 1.53
C VAL A 66 2.84 -5.38 2.70
N LEU A 67 3.24 -5.82 3.89
CA LEU A 67 3.40 -4.94 5.05
C LEU A 67 4.48 -3.87 4.81
N GLY A 68 5.63 -4.26 4.22
CA GLY A 68 6.67 -3.30 3.82
C GLY A 68 6.17 -2.30 2.76
N MET A 69 5.43 -2.78 1.75
CA MET A 69 4.79 -1.94 0.73
C MET A 69 3.78 -0.97 1.34
N ALA A 70 2.96 -1.43 2.29
CA ALA A 70 2.02 -0.59 3.01
C ALA A 70 2.74 0.51 3.79
N GLY A 71 3.85 0.20 4.45
CA GLY A 71 4.70 1.19 5.10
C GLY A 71 5.25 2.24 4.12
N TYR A 72 5.70 1.81 2.94
CA TYR A 72 6.17 2.72 1.89
C TYR A 72 5.08 3.66 1.35
N VAL A 73 3.84 3.17 1.22
CA VAL A 73 2.67 3.97 0.84
C VAL A 73 2.28 4.93 1.97
N ALA A 74 2.26 4.45 3.21
CA ALA A 74 1.91 5.23 4.39
C ALA A 74 2.93 6.32 4.72
N TYR A 75 4.20 6.13 4.35
CA TYR A 75 5.24 7.14 4.50
C TYR A 75 4.92 8.45 3.77
N ALA A 76 4.43 8.35 2.52
CA ALA A 76 3.90 9.51 1.80
C ALA A 76 2.60 10.00 2.45
N GLY A 77 1.72 9.07 2.83
CA GLY A 77 0.43 9.33 3.47
C GLY A 77 0.51 10.21 4.72
N GLY A 78 1.48 9.96 5.61
CA GLY A 78 1.67 10.74 6.83
C GLY A 78 1.96 12.21 6.53
N LYS A 79 2.71 12.52 5.47
CA LYS A 79 3.15 13.87 5.12
C LYS A 79 2.09 14.73 4.44
N ILE A 80 0.97 14.12 4.05
CA ILE A 80 -0.15 14.81 3.39
C ILE A 80 -0.65 15.96 4.27
N ARG A 81 -0.99 15.67 5.54
CA ARG A 81 -1.58 16.63 6.49
C ARG A 81 -0.70 16.97 7.69
N HIS A 82 0.37 16.22 7.93
CA HIS A 82 1.29 16.43 9.04
C HIS A 82 2.59 17.06 8.55
N ARG A 83 2.72 18.38 8.75
CA ARG A 83 3.91 19.15 8.37
C ARG A 83 5.14 18.71 9.16
N GLU A 84 4.93 18.27 10.40
CA GLU A 84 5.95 17.73 11.29
C GLU A 84 6.68 16.49 10.73
N PHE A 85 6.11 15.80 9.74
CA PHE A 85 6.74 14.65 9.09
C PHE A 85 7.48 14.99 7.80
N ARG A 86 7.47 16.26 7.37
CA ARG A 86 8.13 16.72 6.13
C ARG A 86 9.58 17.09 6.40
N THR A 87 10.42 16.09 6.67
CA THR A 87 11.87 16.28 6.91
C THR A 87 12.68 16.40 5.62
N GLU A 88 12.04 16.22 4.46
CA GLU A 88 12.64 16.26 3.13
C GLU A 88 11.76 17.10 2.19
N PRO A 89 12.33 17.63 1.08
CA PRO A 89 11.56 18.37 0.10
C PRO A 89 10.37 17.57 -0.45
N PRO A 90 9.25 18.24 -0.81
CA PRO A 90 8.11 17.55 -1.39
C PRO A 90 8.50 16.83 -2.70
N PRO A 91 7.82 15.72 -3.04
CA PRO A 91 8.01 15.03 -4.30
C PRO A 91 7.82 16.02 -5.46
N LYS A 92 8.63 15.86 -6.51
CA LYS A 92 8.39 16.64 -7.73
C LYS A 92 6.99 16.32 -8.23
N LYS A 93 6.19 17.35 -8.48
CA LYS A 93 4.90 17.18 -9.15
C LYS A 93 5.18 16.46 -10.47
N THR A 94 4.49 15.35 -10.68
CA THR A 94 4.52 14.70 -11.99
C THR A 94 3.75 15.64 -12.91
N THR A 95 4.46 16.41 -13.72
CA THR A 95 3.86 17.18 -14.80
C THR A 95 3.28 16.15 -15.78
N GLU A 96 2.02 15.78 -15.63
CA GLU A 96 1.29 15.13 -16.70
C GLU A 96 1.07 16.17 -17.80
N GLY A 97 1.55 15.86 -19.00
CA GLY A 97 1.24 16.60 -20.23
C GLY A 97 -0.07 16.13 -20.84
#